data_AF-A0A949AJM3-F1
#
_entry.id   AF-A0A949AJM3-F1
#
_cell.length_a   1.000
_cell.length_b   1.000
_cell.length_c   1.000
_cell.angle_alpha   90.00
_cell.angle_beta   90.00
_cell.angle_gamma   90.00
#
_symmetry.space_group_name_H-M   'P 1'
#
loop_
_entity.id
_entity.type
_entity.pdbx_description
1 polymer ?
#
loop_
_entity_poly.entity_id
_entity_poly.type
_entity_poly.pdbx_seq_one_letter_code
_entity_poly.pdbx_strand_id
1 'polypeptide(L)'
;MIEAVKRILKVFADNSLFEEGVELIGSWCFRLYQKHLGVKRFPLRTPDIDFLIPNPFHGKEHLGFIKQLEEIGFNYDFNRDGSIYLWNAELRIEFITPEKGRGADNSIKIKKLGLNAIPLRFVALLLDNPITITEGG
;
A
#
# COMPACT_ATOMS: atom_id res chain seq x y z
N MET A 1 7.03 -5.78 14.90
CA MET A 1 6.32 -4.80 14.05
C MET A 1 5.49 -3.90 14.97
N ILE A 2 5.33 -2.60 14.65
CA ILE A 2 4.44 -1.72 15.44
C ILE A 2 3.00 -2.21 15.23
N GLU A 3 2.19 -2.15 16.28
CA GLU A 3 0.84 -2.73 16.29
C GLU A 3 -0.07 -2.12 15.20
N ALA A 4 0.07 -0.82 14.94
CA ALA A 4 -0.67 -0.14 13.87
C ALA A 4 -0.42 -0.77 12.48
N VAL A 5 0.84 -1.09 12.15
CA VAL A 5 1.16 -1.73 10.85
C VAL A 5 0.54 -3.11 10.74
N LYS A 6 0.53 -3.91 11.82
CA LYS A 6 -0.13 -5.23 11.78
C LYS A 6 -1.63 -5.10 11.49
N ARG A 7 -2.31 -4.13 12.09
CA ARG A 7 -3.73 -3.88 11.82
C ARG A 7 -3.97 -3.49 10.37
N ILE A 8 -3.11 -2.64 9.79
CA ILE A 8 -3.18 -2.28 8.37
C ILE A 8 -3.01 -3.54 7.50
N LEU A 9 -1.94 -4.31 7.70
CA LEU A 9 -1.68 -5.52 6.92
C LEU A 9 -2.82 -6.55 7.06
N LYS A 10 -3.43 -6.66 8.25
CA LYS A 10 -4.60 -7.49 8.47
C LYS A 10 -5.79 -7.05 7.64
N VAL A 11 -6.09 -5.75 7.54
CA VAL A 11 -7.17 -5.25 6.68
C VAL A 11 -6.93 -5.63 5.22
N PHE A 12 -5.69 -5.50 4.73
CA PHE A 12 -5.36 -5.91 3.35
C PHE A 12 -5.51 -7.42 3.13
N ALA A 13 -5.03 -8.24 4.07
CA ALA A 13 -5.13 -9.69 4.00
C ALA A 13 -6.60 -10.18 4.09
N ASP A 14 -7.40 -9.62 5.00
CA ASP A 14 -8.82 -9.97 5.16
C ASP A 14 -9.64 -9.62 3.91
N ASN A 15 -9.17 -8.65 3.10
CA ASN A 15 -9.75 -8.33 1.81
C ASN A 15 -9.24 -9.20 0.66
N SER A 16 -8.17 -9.97 0.85
CA SER A 16 -7.42 -10.68 -0.19
C SER A 16 -6.66 -9.77 -1.18
N LEU A 17 -6.27 -8.56 -0.74
CA LEU A 17 -5.63 -7.58 -1.64
C LEU A 17 -4.24 -8.01 -2.11
N PHE A 18 -3.50 -8.76 -1.29
CA PHE A 18 -2.18 -9.28 -1.68
C PHE A 18 -2.31 -10.33 -2.78
N GLU A 19 -3.29 -11.22 -2.67
CA GLU A 19 -3.63 -12.23 -3.68
C GLU A 19 -4.15 -11.60 -4.98
N GLU A 20 -4.75 -10.41 -4.87
CA GLU A 20 -5.21 -9.60 -6.00
C GLU A 20 -4.11 -8.70 -6.59
N GLY A 21 -2.88 -8.84 -6.10
CA GLY A 21 -1.66 -8.25 -6.65
C GLY A 21 -1.27 -6.89 -6.08
N VAL A 22 -1.89 -6.43 -4.98
CA VAL A 22 -1.45 -5.25 -4.26
C VAL A 22 -0.21 -5.59 -3.43
N GLU A 23 0.87 -4.84 -3.59
CA GLU A 23 2.15 -5.13 -2.94
C GLU A 23 2.49 -4.09 -1.88
N LEU A 24 2.97 -4.53 -0.72
CA LEU A 24 3.67 -3.63 0.20
C LEU A 24 5.02 -3.27 -0.43
N ILE A 25 5.32 -1.98 -0.55
CA ILE A 25 6.60 -1.47 -1.05
C ILE A 25 7.24 -0.49 -0.06
N GLY A 26 8.34 0.12 -0.46
CA GLY A 26 8.99 1.17 0.33
C GLY A 26 9.72 0.66 1.57
N SER A 27 9.84 1.53 2.57
CA SER A 27 10.74 1.29 3.71
C SER A 27 10.26 0.14 4.62
N TRP A 28 8.95 -0.08 4.70
CA TRP A 28 8.37 -1.09 5.59
C TRP A 28 8.69 -2.52 5.17
N CYS A 29 8.96 -2.77 3.89
CA CYS A 29 9.44 -4.08 3.41
C CYS A 29 10.75 -4.48 4.07
N PHE A 30 11.67 -3.54 4.33
CA PHE A 30 12.94 -3.85 4.98
C PHE A 30 12.75 -4.45 6.38
N ARG A 31 11.70 -4.07 7.10
CA ARG A 31 11.39 -4.66 8.41
C ARG A 31 10.99 -6.12 8.29
N LEU A 32 10.29 -6.46 7.22
CA LEU A 32 9.90 -7.83 6.90
C LEU A 32 11.11 -8.64 6.40
N TYR A 33 11.95 -8.06 5.54
CA TYR A 33 13.17 -8.70 5.06
C TYR A 33 14.16 -9.00 6.20
N GLN A 34 14.30 -8.09 7.17
CA GLN A 34 15.11 -8.31 8.37
C GLN A 34 14.60 -9.47 9.22
N LYS A 35 13.27 -9.60 9.30
CA LYS A 35 12.63 -10.62 10.15
C LYS A 35 12.66 -12.00 9.49
N HIS A 36 12.43 -12.06 8.18
CA HIS A 36 12.14 -13.31 7.47
C HIS A 36 13.24 -13.75 6.49
N LEU A 37 14.09 -12.83 6.01
CA LEU A 37 15.06 -13.10 4.94
C LEU A 37 16.52 -12.93 5.40
N GLY A 38 16.77 -12.78 6.71
CA GLY A 38 18.13 -12.65 7.26
C GLY A 38 18.85 -11.35 6.88
N VAL A 39 18.13 -10.33 6.40
CA VAL A 39 18.73 -9.04 6.04
C VAL A 39 19.24 -8.33 7.29
N LYS A 40 20.44 -7.73 7.19
CA LYS A 40 21.05 -6.99 8.29
C LYS A 40 20.12 -5.88 8.80
N ARG A 41 20.15 -5.66 10.12
CA ARG A 41 19.38 -4.58 10.76
C ARG A 41 19.74 -3.23 10.14
N PHE A 42 18.71 -2.51 9.72
CA PHE A 42 18.74 -1.18 9.13
C PHE A 42 17.75 -0.32 9.93
N PRO A 43 18.21 0.72 10.65
CA PRO A 43 17.40 1.46 11.61
C PRO A 43 16.53 2.55 10.97
N LEU A 44 16.07 2.36 9.72
CA LEU A 44 15.17 3.31 9.08
C LEU A 44 13.76 3.18 9.67
N ARG A 45 13.17 4.33 9.99
CA ARG A 45 11.77 4.47 10.38
C ARG A 45 11.18 5.61 9.56
N THR A 46 10.18 5.30 8.75
CA THR A 46 9.36 6.32 8.07
C THR A 46 7.95 6.25 8.64
N PRO A 47 7.25 7.40 8.73
CA PRO A 47 5.83 7.40 9.06
C PRO A 47 4.99 6.80 7.92
N ASP A 48 5.49 6.81 6.69
CA ASP A 48 4.76 6.38 5.51
C ASP A 48 4.87 4.87 5.29
N ILE A 49 3.74 4.22 5.00
CA ILE A 49 3.60 2.84 4.53
C ILE A 49 2.95 2.85 3.14
N ASP A 50 3.65 2.26 2.18
CA ASP A 50 3.34 2.39 0.77
C ASP A 50 2.78 1.09 0.19
N PHE A 51 1.63 1.17 -0.48
CA PHE A 51 1.05 0.04 -1.19
C PHE A 51 0.99 0.32 -2.69
N LEU A 52 1.62 -0.58 -3.46
CA LEU A 52 1.62 -0.53 -4.90
C LEU A 52 0.44 -1.34 -5.46
N ILE A 53 -0.46 -0.67 -6.15
CA ILE A 53 -1.64 -1.26 -6.78
C ILE A 53 -1.37 -1.43 -8.28
N PRO A 54 -1.55 -2.63 -8.86
CA PRO A 54 -1.33 -2.87 -10.27
C PRO A 54 -2.29 -2.04 -11.12
N ASN A 55 -1.81 -1.57 -12.25
CA ASN A 55 -2.59 -0.80 -13.21
C ASN A 55 -2.61 -1.51 -14.57
N PRO A 56 -3.75 -2.00 -15.07
CA PRO A 56 -5.07 -1.97 -14.43
C PRO A 56 -5.19 -2.97 -13.26
N PHE A 57 -6.02 -2.63 -12.27
CA PHE A 57 -6.33 -3.51 -11.13
C PHE A 57 -7.44 -4.51 -11.50
N HIS A 58 -7.10 -5.79 -11.52
CA HIS A 58 -7.99 -6.87 -11.96
C HIS A 58 -8.76 -7.56 -10.83
N GLY A 59 -8.49 -7.23 -9.56
CA GLY A 59 -9.13 -7.78 -8.37
C GLY A 59 -10.65 -7.59 -8.30
N LYS A 60 -11.29 -8.00 -7.21
CA LYS A 60 -12.75 -7.83 -7.03
C LYS A 60 -13.06 -6.40 -6.58
N GLU A 61 -14.32 -6.13 -6.30
CA GLU A 61 -14.75 -4.83 -5.79
C GLU A 61 -14.69 -4.79 -4.26
N HIS A 62 -14.12 -3.73 -3.69
CA HIS A 62 -13.91 -3.52 -2.25
C HIS A 62 -14.44 -2.14 -1.81
N LEU A 63 -15.74 -1.89 -2.00
CA LEU A 63 -16.36 -0.60 -1.69
C LEU A 63 -16.22 -0.14 -0.22
N GLY A 64 -15.95 -1.07 0.71
CA GLY A 64 -15.74 -0.78 2.14
C GLY A 64 -14.28 -0.62 2.56
N PHE A 65 -13.31 -0.77 1.66
CA PHE A 65 -11.89 -0.87 2.01
C PHE A 65 -11.36 0.38 2.74
N ILE A 66 -11.63 1.58 2.22
CA ILE A 66 -11.21 2.83 2.87
C ILE A 66 -11.85 2.96 4.26
N LYS A 67 -13.15 2.65 4.37
CA LYS A 67 -13.87 2.70 5.65
C LYS A 67 -13.29 1.74 6.69
N GLN A 68 -12.86 0.55 6.30
CA GLN A 68 -12.20 -0.39 7.22
C GLN A 68 -10.89 0.16 7.78
N LEU A 69 -10.14 0.91 6.97
CA LEU A 69 -8.93 1.60 7.45
C LEU A 69 -9.29 2.76 8.39
N GLU A 70 -10.38 3.48 8.14
CA GLU A 70 -10.90 4.48 9.07
C GLU A 70 -11.32 3.87 10.42
N GLU A 71 -12.01 2.73 10.39
CA GLU A 71 -12.48 1.98 11.57
C GLU A 71 -11.33 1.52 12.49
N ILE A 72 -10.12 1.33 11.95
CA ILE A 72 -8.91 1.02 12.75
C ILE A 72 -8.13 2.27 13.20
N GLY A 73 -8.71 3.46 13.04
CA GLY A 73 -8.22 4.72 13.61
C GLY A 73 -7.42 5.60 12.66
N PHE A 74 -7.65 5.51 11.36
CA PHE A 74 -7.08 6.44 10.38
C PHE A 74 -8.11 7.47 9.92
N ASN A 75 -7.64 8.65 9.52
CA ASN A 75 -8.44 9.63 8.80
C ASN A 75 -7.96 9.66 7.35
N TYR A 76 -8.86 9.77 6.36
CA TYR A 76 -8.44 9.99 4.98
C TYR A 76 -8.41 11.48 4.64
N ASP A 77 -7.53 11.83 3.71
CA ASP A 77 -7.38 13.17 3.16
C ASP A 77 -6.78 13.07 1.74
N PHE A 78 -6.58 14.20 1.06
CA PHE A 78 -6.17 14.26 -0.33
C PHE A 78 -4.85 15.01 -0.51
N ASN A 79 -3.98 14.45 -1.33
CA ASN A 79 -2.83 15.17 -1.87
C ASN A 79 -3.28 16.23 -2.88
N ARG A 80 -2.36 17.14 -3.23
CA ARG A 80 -2.62 18.21 -4.23
C ARG A 80 -3.00 17.67 -5.61
N ASP A 81 -2.55 16.47 -5.96
CA ASP A 81 -2.87 15.78 -7.22
C ASP A 81 -4.21 15.01 -7.19
N GLY A 82 -4.94 15.09 -6.07
CA GLY A 82 -6.22 14.41 -5.84
C GLY A 82 -6.11 12.94 -5.42
N SER A 83 -4.90 12.41 -5.20
CA SER A 83 -4.71 11.06 -4.65
C SER A 83 -5.09 11.02 -3.17
N ILE A 84 -5.61 9.89 -2.73
CA ILE A 84 -5.99 9.67 -1.33
C ILE A 84 -4.78 9.17 -0.54
N TYR A 85 -4.60 9.70 0.66
CA TYR A 85 -3.79 9.07 1.70
C TYR A 85 -4.63 8.93 2.97
N LEU A 86 -4.25 7.99 3.83
CA LEU A 86 -4.81 7.88 5.17
C LEU A 86 -3.74 8.17 6.21
N TRP A 87 -4.10 8.72 7.36
CA TRP A 87 -3.12 9.08 8.37
C TRP A 87 -3.68 9.04 9.79
N ASN A 88 -2.77 8.89 10.75
CA ASN A 88 -3.01 9.14 12.17
C ASN A 88 -1.73 9.70 12.81
N ALA A 89 -1.66 9.74 14.15
CA ALA A 89 -0.50 10.28 14.87
C ALA A 89 0.80 9.49 14.67
N GLU A 90 0.73 8.22 14.23
CA GLU A 90 1.88 7.34 14.09
C GLU A 90 2.30 7.13 12.63
N LEU A 91 1.34 7.00 11.72
CA LEU A 91 1.56 6.50 10.37
C LEU A 91 0.73 7.24 9.33
N ARG A 92 1.21 7.17 8.09
CA ARG A 92 0.51 7.58 6.87
C ARG A 92 0.51 6.42 5.87
N ILE A 93 -0.65 6.08 5.31
CA ILE A 93 -0.84 5.05 4.29
C ILE A 93 -0.93 5.74 2.94
N GLU A 94 -0.04 5.37 2.03
CA GLU A 94 -0.04 5.88 0.66
C GLU A 94 -0.34 4.77 -0.35
N PHE A 95 -1.12 5.12 -1.37
CA PHE A 95 -1.47 4.23 -2.47
C PHE A 95 -0.77 4.71 -3.73
N ILE A 96 0.10 3.86 -4.27
CA ILE A 96 0.88 4.12 -5.47
C ILE A 96 0.39 3.21 -6.58
N THR A 97 0.44 3.66 -7.82
CA THR A 97 0.12 2.82 -8.97
C THR A 97 1.06 3.11 -10.13
N PRO A 98 1.39 2.14 -11.00
CA PRO A 98 2.27 2.38 -12.14
C PRO A 98 1.73 3.45 -13.08
N GLU A 99 2.56 4.46 -13.33
CA GLU A 99 2.35 5.45 -14.39
C GLU A 99 2.76 4.85 -15.75
N LYS A 100 1.88 4.93 -16.74
CA LYS A 100 2.13 4.43 -18.11
C LYS A 100 2.15 5.56 -19.13
N GLY A 101 3.01 5.45 -20.14
CA GLY A 101 3.03 6.36 -21.29
C GLY A 101 3.64 7.73 -21.00
N ARG A 102 2.98 8.80 -21.47
CA ARG A 102 3.52 10.18 -21.41
C ARG A 102 3.55 10.79 -20.00
N GLY A 103 2.93 10.12 -19.03
CA GLY A 103 2.71 10.62 -17.68
C GLY A 103 1.26 11.03 -17.44
N ALA A 104 0.82 10.98 -16.19
CA ALA A 104 -0.47 11.47 -15.74
C ALA A 104 -0.23 12.71 -14.88
N ASP A 105 -0.80 13.85 -15.27
CA ASP A 105 -0.69 15.09 -14.48
C ASP A 105 -1.51 15.02 -13.17
N ASN A 106 -2.35 13.99 -13.01
CA ASN A 106 -3.27 13.81 -11.89
C ASN A 106 -3.27 12.37 -11.38
N SER A 107 -3.82 12.18 -10.18
CA SER A 107 -4.07 10.87 -9.58
C SER A 107 -4.86 9.91 -10.49
N ILE A 108 -4.60 8.61 -10.35
CA ILE A 108 -5.26 7.54 -11.13
C ILE A 108 -6.35 6.88 -10.29
N LYS A 109 -7.59 6.91 -10.79
CA LYS A 109 -8.75 6.32 -10.11
C LYS A 109 -8.74 4.79 -10.19
N ILE A 110 -8.67 4.13 -9.03
CA ILE A 110 -8.84 2.69 -8.88
C ILE A 110 -10.26 2.42 -8.39
N LYS A 111 -11.22 2.40 -9.32
CA LYS A 111 -12.67 2.32 -9.02
C LYS A 111 -13.02 1.19 -8.06
N LYS A 112 -12.43 0.01 -8.26
CA LYS A 112 -12.71 -1.20 -7.47
C LYS A 112 -12.28 -1.08 -6.00
N LEU A 113 -11.34 -0.19 -5.68
CA LEU A 113 -10.91 0.08 -4.30
C LEU A 113 -11.49 1.38 -3.74
N GLY A 114 -12.31 2.10 -4.52
CA GLY A 114 -12.92 3.35 -4.10
C GLY A 114 -11.93 4.50 -3.88
N LEU A 115 -10.73 4.46 -4.46
CA LEU A 115 -9.67 5.44 -4.21
C LEU A 115 -9.00 5.98 -5.48
N ASN A 116 -8.29 7.10 -5.33
CA ASN A 116 -7.37 7.63 -6.32
C ASN A 116 -5.93 7.42 -5.83
N ALA A 117 -5.07 6.79 -6.64
CA ALA A 117 -3.69 6.47 -6.28
C ALA A 117 -2.70 7.43 -6.96
N ILE A 118 -1.52 7.57 -6.34
CA ILE A 118 -0.39 8.35 -6.84
C ILE A 118 0.22 7.62 -8.05
N PRO A 119 0.24 8.21 -9.26
CA PRO A 119 0.96 7.64 -10.39
C PRO A 119 2.47 7.80 -10.18
N LEU A 120 3.22 6.71 -10.25
CA LEU A 120 4.69 6.76 -10.15
C LEU A 120 5.35 5.98 -11.29
N ARG A 121 6.44 6.52 -11.83
CA ARG A 121 7.22 5.87 -12.90
C ARG A 121 8.06 4.73 -12.33
N PHE A 122 8.33 3.74 -13.18
CA PHE A 122 9.25 2.61 -12.92
C PHE A 122 8.87 1.65 -11.78
N VAL A 123 7.85 1.96 -10.97
CA VAL A 123 7.37 1.05 -9.92
C VAL A 123 6.72 -0.22 -10.46
N ALA A 124 6.35 -0.28 -11.75
CA ALA A 124 5.87 -1.51 -12.38
C ALA A 124 6.84 -2.68 -12.21
N LEU A 125 8.15 -2.41 -12.13
CA LEU A 125 9.17 -3.43 -11.88
C LEU A 125 9.01 -4.12 -10.53
N LEU A 126 8.45 -3.44 -9.53
CA LEU A 126 8.26 -4.01 -8.18
C LEU A 126 7.11 -5.02 -8.11
N LEU A 127 6.26 -5.06 -9.14
CA LEU A 127 5.19 -6.07 -9.29
C LEU A 127 5.69 -7.35 -9.96
N ASP A 128 6.91 -7.34 -10.50
CA ASP A 128 7.48 -8.51 -11.18
C ASP A 128 8.15 -9.44 -10.16
N ASN A 129 7.67 -10.68 -10.08
CA ASN A 129 8.16 -11.72 -9.16
C ASN A 129 8.21 -11.28 -7.68
N PRO A 130 7.07 -10.92 -7.06
CA PRO A 130 7.02 -10.53 -5.66
C PRO A 130 7.39 -11.70 -4.74
N ILE A 131 7.84 -11.38 -3.53
CA ILE A 131 8.14 -12.37 -2.49
C ILE A 131 6.97 -12.39 -1.51
N THR A 132 6.28 -13.52 -1.42
CA THR A 132 5.25 -13.75 -0.40
C THR A 132 5.89 -14.20 0.91
N ILE A 133 5.44 -13.61 2.02
CA ILE A 133 5.86 -13.98 3.37
C ILE A 133 4.64 -14.12 4.28
N THR A 134 4.74 -15.02 5.26
CA THR A 134 3.72 -15.19 6.29
C THR A 134 4.15 -14.46 7.56
N GLU A 135 3.40 -13.42 7.95
CA GLU A 135 3.65 -12.66 9.18
C GLU A 135 2.50 -12.90 10.16
N GLY A 136 2.78 -13.56 11.28
CA GLY A 136 1.82 -13.70 12.39
C GLY A 136 1.03 -15.00 12.44
N GLY A 137 1.24 -15.93 11.48
CA GLY A 137 0.56 -17.23 11.44
C GLY A 137 -0.69 -17.19 10.59
#